data_AF-A0A0C2MR60-F1
#
_entry.id   AF-A0A0C2MR60-F1
#
_cell.length_a   1.000
_cell.length_b   1.000
_cell.length_c   1.000
_cell.angle_alpha   90.00
_cell.angle_beta   90.00
_cell.angle_gamma   90.00
#
_symmetry.space_group_name_H-M   'P 1'
#
loop_
_entity.id
_entity.type
_entity.pdbx_description
1 polymer ?
#
loop_
_entity_poly.entity_id
_entity_poly.type
_entity_poly.pdbx_seq_one_letter_code
_entity_poly.pdbx_strand_id
1 'polypeptide(L)'
;MKQSVSKMLYDQKKELDFRFKLYNHRWITEEHLNIQLNLTSSPQKTIMFCNAQKILRELTNRTFPDSVVKYSVFCFVIPVLVENCKNSVFNADDFLPVVIYIIIKTVPMDLLLNIDIITLFAVPSHVEIGENAYYFTTLMTAVKFIDQCTHSSFGLSQEEYFDLIDQSKTEIEQTIQTVSGSMKLLMNQIQCLSDKMNHFQNINCGSK
;
A
#
# COMPACT_ATOMS: atom_id res chain seq x y z
N MET A 1 -19.25 -0.24 29.67
CA MET A 1 -18.79 1.03 29.05
C MET A 1 -17.28 1.21 29.15
N LYS A 2 -16.66 1.32 30.35
CA LYS A 2 -15.19 1.49 30.51
C LYS A 2 -14.35 0.41 29.82
N GLN A 3 -14.71 -0.86 29.95
CA GLN A 3 -13.99 -1.98 29.33
C GLN A 3 -14.07 -1.96 27.79
N SER A 4 -15.18 -1.47 27.23
CA SER A 4 -15.35 -1.34 25.78
C SER A 4 -14.50 -0.21 25.20
N VAL A 5 -14.43 0.92 25.90
CA VAL A 5 -13.55 2.04 25.52
C VAL A 5 -12.08 1.64 25.63
N SER A 6 -11.70 0.92 26.69
CA SER A 6 -10.33 0.42 26.86
C SER A 6 -9.90 -0.51 25.72
N LYS A 7 -10.79 -1.42 25.28
CA LYS A 7 -10.52 -2.29 24.13
C LYS A 7 -10.34 -1.48 22.84
N MET A 8 -11.24 -0.55 22.56
CA MET A 8 -11.17 0.30 21.36
C MET A 8 -9.84 1.09 21.29
N LEU A 9 -9.40 1.68 22.39
CA LEU A 9 -8.13 2.41 22.45
C LEU A 9 -6.92 1.49 22.21
N TYR A 10 -6.97 0.27 22.75
CA TYR A 10 -5.93 -0.73 22.51
C TYR A 10 -5.86 -1.15 21.04
N ASP A 11 -7.00 -1.43 20.43
CA ASP A 11 -7.09 -1.84 19.03
C ASP A 11 -6.60 -0.71 18.10
N GLN A 12 -6.97 0.55 18.39
CA GLN A 12 -6.46 1.71 17.67
C GLN A 12 -4.94 1.89 17.84
N LYS A 13 -4.41 1.70 19.04
CA LYS A 13 -2.96 1.75 19.27
C LYS A 13 -2.24 0.68 18.46
N LYS A 14 -2.76 -0.56 18.44
CA LYS A 14 -2.20 -1.67 17.68
C LYS A 14 -2.17 -1.36 16.18
N GLU A 15 -3.25 -0.78 15.64
CA GLU A 15 -3.32 -0.34 14.24
C GLU A 15 -2.25 0.72 13.92
N LEU A 16 -2.08 1.72 14.79
CA LEU A 16 -1.06 2.75 14.61
C LEU A 16 0.37 2.19 14.70
N ASP A 17 0.64 1.32 15.67
CA ASP A 17 1.95 0.69 15.85
C ASP A 17 2.29 -0.18 14.61
N PHE A 18 1.32 -0.93 14.08
CA PHE A 18 1.49 -1.71 12.85
C PHE A 18 1.76 -0.82 11.64
N ARG A 19 1.00 0.26 11.47
CA ARG A 19 1.21 1.22 10.37
C ARG A 19 2.57 1.92 10.47
N PHE A 20 2.99 2.30 11.67
CA PHE A 20 4.33 2.84 11.91
C PHE A 20 5.42 1.83 11.52
N LYS A 21 5.20 0.55 11.84
CA LYS A 21 6.09 -0.53 11.41
C LYS A 21 6.18 -0.62 9.89
N LEU A 22 5.07 -0.53 9.16
CA LEU A 22 5.08 -0.50 7.68
C LEU A 22 5.92 0.66 7.12
N TYR A 23 5.80 1.86 7.70
CA TYR A 23 6.61 3.01 7.27
C TYR A 23 8.11 2.77 7.46
N ASN A 24 8.51 2.22 8.60
CA ASN A 24 9.93 1.92 8.86
C ASN A 24 10.47 0.84 7.91
N HIS A 25 9.63 -0.05 7.39
CA HIS A 25 10.07 -1.12 6.49
C HIS A 25 10.00 -0.76 5.00
N ARG A 26 9.79 0.52 4.65
CA ARG A 26 9.70 0.95 3.25
C ARG A 26 10.97 0.76 2.43
N TRP A 27 12.14 0.64 3.07
CA TRP A 27 13.41 0.33 2.40
C TRP A 27 13.43 -1.06 1.75
N ILE A 28 12.58 -2.00 2.21
CA ILE A 28 12.56 -3.37 1.70
C ILE A 28 12.35 -3.37 0.19
N THR A 29 13.21 -4.08 -0.53
CA THR A 29 13.14 -4.28 -1.99
C THR A 29 12.63 -5.68 -2.31
N GLU A 30 12.39 -5.96 -3.58
CA GLU A 30 12.02 -7.30 -4.05
C GLU A 30 13.07 -8.36 -3.68
N GLU A 31 14.35 -8.00 -3.72
CA GLU A 31 15.48 -8.89 -3.40
C GLU A 31 15.47 -9.36 -1.94
N HIS A 32 15.15 -8.46 -1.00
CA HIS A 32 15.07 -8.77 0.43
C HIS A 32 13.98 -9.79 0.78
N LEU A 33 13.01 -9.98 -0.11
CA LEU A 33 11.92 -10.95 0.02
C LEU A 33 12.04 -12.09 -1.01
N ASN A 34 13.16 -12.16 -1.73
CA ASN A 34 13.42 -13.17 -2.77
C ASN A 34 12.38 -13.19 -3.90
N ILE A 35 11.81 -12.03 -4.24
CA ILE A 35 10.79 -11.89 -5.30
C ILE A 35 11.48 -11.81 -6.66
N GLN A 36 11.20 -12.75 -7.57
CA GLN A 36 11.80 -12.81 -8.92
C GLN A 36 10.99 -12.08 -10.00
N LEU A 37 9.90 -11.41 -9.62
CA LEU A 37 8.95 -10.83 -10.57
C LEU A 37 9.46 -9.57 -11.25
N ASN A 38 10.39 -8.85 -10.62
CA ASN A 38 10.87 -7.54 -11.05
C ASN A 38 9.68 -6.63 -11.41
N LEU A 39 8.88 -6.29 -10.40
CA LEU A 39 7.58 -5.63 -10.53
C LEU A 39 7.66 -4.26 -11.22
N THR A 40 8.85 -3.65 -11.29
CA THR A 40 9.10 -2.38 -11.98
C THR A 40 9.87 -2.53 -13.29
N SER A 41 10.13 -3.75 -13.78
CA SER A 41 10.97 -3.98 -14.96
C SER A 41 10.32 -3.58 -16.28
N SER A 42 9.01 -3.37 -16.30
CA SER A 42 8.28 -2.93 -17.49
C SER A 42 7.09 -2.04 -17.10
N PRO A 43 6.63 -1.14 -17.99
CA PRO A 43 5.45 -0.31 -17.74
C PRO A 43 4.21 -1.13 -17.37
N GLN A 44 4.00 -2.29 -18.00
CA GLN A 44 2.88 -3.18 -17.71
C GLN A 44 2.92 -3.71 -16.28
N LYS A 45 4.06 -4.22 -15.83
CA LYS A 45 4.22 -4.71 -14.45
C LYS A 45 4.06 -3.59 -13.42
N THR A 46 4.62 -2.41 -13.70
CA THR A 46 4.47 -1.23 -12.84
C THR A 46 3.00 -0.83 -12.70
N ILE A 47 2.25 -0.77 -13.81
CA ILE A 47 0.81 -0.46 -13.78
C ILE A 47 0.05 -1.48 -12.95
N MET A 48 0.37 -2.77 -13.09
CA MET A 48 -0.27 -3.83 -12.30
C MET A 48 0.02 -3.70 -10.81
N PHE A 49 1.28 -3.46 -10.44
CA PHE A 49 1.65 -3.21 -9.07
C PHE A 49 0.89 -2.02 -8.49
N CYS A 50 0.87 -0.89 -9.21
CA CYS A 50 0.10 0.30 -8.84
C CYS A 50 -1.41 0.02 -8.70
N ASN A 51 -1.99 -0.79 -9.59
CA ASN A 51 -3.40 -1.19 -9.50
C ASN A 51 -3.67 -2.00 -8.24
N ALA A 52 -2.80 -2.94 -7.88
CA ALA A 52 -2.96 -3.68 -6.64
C ALA A 52 -2.85 -2.80 -5.40
N GLN A 53 -1.87 -1.88 -5.39
CA GLN A 53 -1.76 -0.87 -4.33
C GLN A 53 -3.05 -0.02 -4.24
N LYS A 54 -3.61 0.38 -5.38
CA LYS A 54 -4.85 1.15 -5.44
C LYS A 54 -6.02 0.36 -4.86
N ILE A 55 -6.23 -0.88 -5.27
CA ILE A 55 -7.34 -1.71 -4.76
C ILE A 55 -7.16 -1.93 -3.24
N LEU A 56 -5.93 -2.19 -2.77
CA LEU A 56 -5.64 -2.31 -1.35
C LEU A 56 -5.92 -1.02 -0.55
N ARG A 57 -5.68 0.17 -1.11
CA ARG A 57 -6.07 1.45 -0.47
C ARG A 57 -7.57 1.70 -0.50
N GLU A 58 -8.24 1.33 -1.58
CA GLU A 58 -9.69 1.50 -1.70
C GLU A 58 -10.44 0.60 -0.71
N LEU A 59 -9.92 -0.61 -0.46
CA LEU A 59 -10.42 -1.54 0.56
C LEU A 59 -10.44 -0.91 1.95
N THR A 60 -9.46 -0.07 2.25
CA THR A 60 -9.30 0.54 3.57
C THR A 60 -10.09 1.82 3.77
N ASN A 61 -10.41 2.53 2.68
CA ASN A 61 -11.04 3.85 2.74
C ASN A 61 -12.58 3.81 2.63
N ARG A 62 -13.20 2.64 2.39
CA ARG A 62 -14.66 2.54 2.26
C ARG A 62 -15.35 2.37 3.62
N THR A 63 -16.18 3.35 3.97
CA THR A 63 -17.17 3.29 5.06
C THR A 63 -18.50 2.75 4.52
N PHE A 64 -18.73 1.43 4.53
CA PHE A 64 -20.05 0.85 4.21
C PHE A 64 -20.34 -0.45 4.99
N PRO A 65 -21.63 -0.79 5.21
CA PRO A 65 -22.09 -1.80 6.19
C PRO A 65 -21.95 -3.26 5.76
N ASP A 66 -21.59 -3.57 4.51
CA ASP A 66 -21.51 -4.95 4.03
C ASP A 66 -20.08 -5.52 4.12
N SER A 67 -19.81 -6.25 5.20
CA SER A 67 -18.59 -7.05 5.42
C SER A 67 -18.28 -8.00 4.25
N VAL A 68 -19.30 -8.49 3.56
CA VAL A 68 -19.22 -9.43 2.42
C VAL A 68 -18.54 -8.82 1.19
N VAL A 69 -18.68 -7.50 0.96
CA VAL A 69 -18.03 -6.81 -0.17
C VAL A 69 -16.52 -6.64 0.05
N LYS A 70 -16.09 -6.42 1.31
CA LYS A 70 -14.66 -6.33 1.65
C LYS A 70 -13.96 -7.67 1.40
N TYR A 71 -14.60 -8.77 1.77
CA TYR A 71 -14.09 -10.12 1.56
C TYR A 71 -13.83 -10.45 0.09
N SER A 72 -14.85 -10.19 -0.75
CA SER A 72 -14.78 -10.45 -2.19
C SER A 72 -13.61 -9.72 -2.85
N VAL A 73 -13.36 -8.46 -2.49
CA VAL A 73 -12.35 -7.62 -3.12
C VAL A 73 -10.91 -7.96 -2.71
N PHE A 74 -10.64 -8.42 -1.48
CA PHE A 74 -9.30 -8.94 -1.10
C PHE A 74 -8.93 -10.18 -1.92
N CYS A 75 -9.92 -11.03 -2.23
CA CYS A 75 -9.77 -12.18 -3.11
C CYS A 75 -9.62 -11.78 -4.59
N PHE A 76 -9.85 -10.52 -4.98
CA PHE A 76 -9.62 -10.01 -6.34
C PHE A 76 -8.29 -9.25 -6.50
N VAL A 77 -7.77 -8.56 -5.47
CA VAL A 77 -6.47 -7.84 -5.53
C VAL A 77 -5.34 -8.81 -5.88
N ILE A 78 -5.40 -9.99 -5.26
CA ILE A 78 -4.36 -11.01 -5.25
C ILE A 78 -4.27 -11.72 -6.61
N PRO A 79 -5.35 -12.24 -7.22
CA PRO A 79 -5.30 -12.80 -8.56
C PRO A 79 -4.90 -11.77 -9.62
N VAL A 80 -5.29 -10.50 -9.52
CA VAL A 80 -4.87 -9.48 -10.52
C VAL A 80 -3.35 -9.32 -10.60
N LEU A 81 -2.64 -9.49 -9.48
CA LEU A 81 -1.18 -9.50 -9.43
C LEU A 81 -0.59 -10.80 -9.99
N VAL A 82 -1.15 -11.94 -9.56
CA VAL A 82 -0.65 -13.28 -9.89
C VAL A 82 -0.91 -13.66 -11.35
N GLU A 83 -2.10 -13.34 -11.86
CA GLU A 83 -2.63 -13.85 -13.12
C GLU A 83 -1.98 -13.22 -14.36
N ASN A 84 -1.40 -12.03 -14.23
CA ASN A 84 -0.71 -11.35 -15.34
C ASN A 84 0.82 -11.40 -15.21
N CYS A 85 1.35 -12.05 -14.15
CA CYS A 85 2.76 -12.45 -14.04
C CYS A 85 3.06 -13.79 -14.73
N LYS A 86 2.06 -14.41 -15.40
CA LYS A 86 2.02 -15.76 -16.00
C LYS A 86 2.99 -16.03 -17.18
N ASN A 87 4.15 -15.38 -17.26
CA ASN A 87 5.19 -15.79 -18.22
C ASN A 87 6.18 -16.82 -17.63
N SER A 88 6.12 -17.07 -16.33
CA SER A 88 6.81 -18.18 -15.66
C SER A 88 5.94 -18.70 -14.52
N VAL A 89 6.15 -19.95 -14.13
CA VAL A 89 5.45 -20.67 -13.07
C VAL A 89 5.43 -19.84 -11.78
N PHE A 90 4.38 -19.05 -11.57
CA PHE A 90 4.13 -18.36 -10.31
C PHE A 90 3.69 -19.44 -9.32
N ASN A 91 4.60 -19.85 -8.44
CA ASN A 91 4.31 -20.91 -7.49
C ASN A 91 3.66 -20.34 -6.23
N ALA A 92 3.04 -21.20 -5.43
CA ALA A 92 2.49 -20.82 -4.12
C ALA A 92 3.55 -20.16 -3.21
N ASP A 93 4.81 -20.58 -3.33
CA ASP A 93 5.94 -20.05 -2.54
C ASP A 93 6.32 -18.61 -2.91
N ASP A 94 6.03 -18.17 -4.15
CA ASP A 94 6.27 -16.79 -4.59
C ASP A 94 5.19 -15.83 -4.08
N PHE A 95 4.07 -16.38 -3.63
CA PHE A 95 2.86 -15.61 -3.37
C PHE A 95 2.95 -14.77 -2.08
N LEU A 96 3.34 -15.41 -0.97
CA LEU A 96 3.45 -14.73 0.32
C LEU A 96 4.44 -13.54 0.30
N PRO A 97 5.67 -13.68 -0.25
CA PRO A 97 6.60 -12.55 -0.41
C PRO A 97 5.99 -11.35 -1.14
N VAL A 98 5.25 -11.59 -2.22
CA VAL A 98 4.60 -10.53 -3.01
C VAL A 98 3.53 -9.81 -2.20
N VAL A 99 2.72 -10.54 -1.44
CA VAL A 99 1.71 -9.94 -0.56
C VAL A 99 2.37 -9.07 0.52
N ILE A 100 3.43 -9.56 1.16
CA ILE A 100 4.21 -8.80 2.15
C ILE A 100 4.72 -7.49 1.51
N TYR A 101 5.34 -7.59 0.34
CA TYR A 101 5.89 -6.45 -0.38
C TYR A 101 4.84 -5.39 -0.70
N ILE A 102 3.67 -5.81 -1.19
CA ILE A 102 2.59 -4.90 -1.56
C ILE A 102 2.02 -4.20 -0.34
N ILE A 103 1.82 -4.88 0.78
CA ILE A 103 1.33 -4.26 2.02
C ILE A 103 2.32 -3.19 2.50
N ILE A 104 3.62 -3.50 2.52
CA ILE A 104 4.69 -2.56 2.91
C ILE A 104 4.70 -1.32 2.00
N LYS A 105 4.67 -1.51 0.68
CA LYS A 105 4.73 -0.40 -0.28
C LYS A 105 3.43 0.41 -0.34
N THR A 106 2.30 -0.20 0.00
CA THR A 106 1.00 0.46 -0.01
C THR A 106 0.76 1.29 1.23
N VAL A 107 1.13 0.76 2.41
CA VAL A 107 0.79 1.29 3.74
C VAL A 107 -0.73 1.50 3.91
N PRO A 108 -1.54 0.41 3.85
CA PRO A 108 -2.99 0.48 4.00
C PRO A 108 -3.44 1.11 5.32
N MET A 109 -4.60 1.78 5.31
CA MET A 109 -5.28 2.28 6.52
C MET A 109 -6.07 1.15 7.19
N ASP A 110 -6.22 1.13 8.50
CA ASP A 110 -7.18 0.24 9.21
C ASP A 110 -7.13 -1.25 8.77
N LEU A 111 -5.95 -1.78 8.43
CA LEU A 111 -5.83 -3.11 7.84
C LEU A 111 -6.19 -4.19 8.87
N LEU A 112 -5.73 -4.02 10.11
CA LEU A 112 -6.02 -5.00 11.17
C LEU A 112 -7.52 -5.00 11.48
N LEU A 113 -8.13 -3.82 11.57
CA LEU A 113 -9.58 -3.69 11.75
C LEU A 113 -10.35 -4.36 10.61
N ASN A 114 -9.92 -4.19 9.36
CA ASN A 114 -10.57 -4.86 8.22
C ASN A 114 -10.44 -6.38 8.30
N ILE A 115 -9.30 -6.91 8.71
CA ILE A 115 -9.10 -8.35 8.94
C ILE A 115 -10.01 -8.85 10.07
N ASP A 116 -10.11 -8.13 11.17
CA ASP A 116 -10.99 -8.49 12.29
C ASP A 116 -12.47 -8.51 11.87
N ILE A 117 -12.91 -7.49 11.12
CA ILE A 117 -14.27 -7.43 10.56
C ILE A 117 -14.54 -8.62 9.64
N ILE A 118 -13.61 -8.94 8.74
CA ILE A 118 -13.74 -10.09 7.85
C ILE A 118 -13.83 -11.39 8.67
N THR A 119 -12.95 -11.57 9.65
CA THR A 119 -12.92 -12.76 10.51
C THR A 119 -14.24 -12.94 11.29
N LEU A 120 -14.87 -11.84 11.70
CA LEU A 120 -16.11 -11.88 12.50
C LEU A 120 -17.39 -11.99 11.67
N PHE A 121 -17.41 -11.44 10.46
CA PHE A 121 -18.64 -11.22 9.70
C PHE A 121 -18.63 -11.78 8.28
N ALA A 122 -17.54 -12.38 7.81
CA ALA A 122 -17.56 -13.07 6.52
C ALA A 122 -18.37 -14.37 6.62
N VAL A 123 -19.05 -14.71 5.53
CA VAL A 123 -19.73 -16.01 5.42
C VAL A 123 -18.66 -17.11 5.45
N PRO A 124 -18.75 -18.13 6.32
CA PRO A 124 -17.73 -19.17 6.45
C PRO A 124 -17.34 -19.84 5.12
N SER A 125 -18.32 -20.11 4.25
CA SER A 125 -18.08 -20.68 2.91
C SER A 125 -17.18 -19.83 2.02
N HIS A 126 -17.04 -18.55 2.34
CA HIS A 126 -16.17 -17.63 1.65
C HIS A 126 -14.76 -17.67 2.24
N VAL A 127 -14.58 -17.58 3.57
CA VAL A 127 -13.28 -17.51 4.29
C VAL A 127 -12.61 -18.84 4.60
N GLU A 128 -13.34 -19.95 4.66
CA GLU A 128 -12.82 -21.23 5.16
C GLU A 128 -12.63 -22.30 4.06
N ILE A 129 -13.12 -22.06 2.84
CA ILE A 129 -13.09 -23.03 1.75
C ILE A 129 -12.59 -22.39 0.43
N GLY A 130 -11.77 -23.13 -0.31
CA GLY A 130 -11.34 -22.78 -1.67
C GLY A 130 -10.21 -21.73 -1.74
N GLU A 131 -10.06 -21.11 -2.91
CA GLU A 131 -8.97 -20.14 -3.19
C GLU A 131 -9.04 -18.90 -2.31
N ASN A 132 -10.26 -18.47 -1.97
CA ASN A 132 -10.48 -17.29 -1.14
C ASN A 132 -9.92 -17.48 0.29
N ALA A 133 -10.08 -18.69 0.86
CA ALA A 133 -9.50 -19.04 2.15
C ALA A 133 -7.96 -19.02 2.12
N TYR A 134 -7.37 -19.47 1.01
CA TYR A 134 -5.92 -19.40 0.79
C TYR A 134 -5.42 -17.95 0.73
N TYR A 135 -6.11 -17.08 -0.01
CA TYR A 135 -5.76 -15.65 -0.10
C TYR A 135 -5.88 -14.93 1.25
N PHE A 136 -6.96 -15.19 1.99
CA PHE A 136 -7.16 -14.60 3.31
C PHE A 136 -6.13 -15.10 4.33
N THR A 137 -5.82 -16.40 4.33
CA THR A 137 -4.78 -16.98 5.19
C THR A 137 -3.40 -16.42 4.85
N THR A 138 -3.10 -16.21 3.57
CA THR A 138 -1.84 -15.59 3.14
C THR A 138 -1.75 -14.14 3.59
N LEU A 139 -2.83 -13.37 3.49
CA LEU A 139 -2.90 -12.00 4.01
C LEU A 139 -2.62 -11.95 5.52
N MET A 140 -3.29 -12.81 6.30
CA MET A 140 -3.06 -12.88 7.75
C MET A 140 -1.61 -13.28 8.07
N THR A 141 -1.05 -14.21 7.29
CA THR A 141 0.36 -14.63 7.42
C THR A 141 1.32 -13.49 7.12
N ALA A 142 1.06 -12.71 6.07
CA ALA A 142 1.85 -11.53 5.71
C ALA A 142 1.80 -10.45 6.80
N VAL A 143 0.61 -10.16 7.33
CA VAL A 143 0.43 -9.21 8.45
C VAL A 143 1.20 -9.68 9.68
N LYS A 144 1.11 -10.96 10.02
CA LYS A 144 1.86 -11.54 11.15
C LYS A 144 3.37 -11.46 10.93
N PHE A 145 3.85 -11.77 9.73
CA PHE A 145 5.26 -11.61 9.39
C PHE A 145 5.72 -10.17 9.60
N ILE A 146 4.99 -9.19 9.06
CA ILE A 146 5.31 -7.77 9.20
C ILE A 146 5.31 -7.37 10.69
N ASP A 147 4.32 -7.79 11.46
CA ASP A 147 4.21 -7.48 12.90
C ASP A 147 5.39 -8.05 13.70
N GLN A 148 5.98 -9.16 13.27
CA GLN A 148 7.03 -9.88 14.00
C GLN A 148 8.43 -9.75 13.39
N CYS A 149 8.57 -9.24 12.17
CA CYS A 149 9.86 -9.16 11.51
C CYS A 149 10.84 -8.25 12.26
N THR A 150 12.11 -8.62 12.18
CA THR A 150 13.25 -7.92 12.78
C THR A 150 14.44 -7.95 11.81
N HIS A 151 15.57 -7.35 12.18
CA HIS A 151 16.81 -7.42 11.39
C HIS A 151 17.17 -8.85 10.96
N SER A 152 16.99 -9.85 11.85
CA SER A 152 17.27 -11.26 11.56
C SER A 152 16.36 -11.87 10.51
N SER A 153 15.13 -11.36 10.36
CA SER A 153 14.19 -11.83 9.33
C SER A 153 14.69 -11.55 7.91
N PHE A 154 15.62 -10.61 7.76
CA PHE A 154 16.22 -10.22 6.49
C PHE A 154 17.71 -10.59 6.40
N GLY A 155 18.24 -11.32 7.38
CA GLY A 155 19.66 -11.68 7.43
C GLY A 155 20.60 -10.51 7.71
N LEU A 156 20.11 -9.41 8.29
CA LEU A 156 20.86 -8.19 8.54
C LEU A 156 21.38 -8.10 9.99
N SER A 157 22.47 -7.36 10.16
CA SER A 157 22.86 -6.85 11.47
C SER A 157 21.88 -5.77 11.96
N GLN A 158 21.93 -5.46 13.26
CA GLN A 158 21.10 -4.39 13.82
C GLN A 158 21.45 -3.03 13.24
N GLU A 159 22.75 -2.76 13.05
CA GLU A 159 23.27 -1.50 12.50
C GLU A 159 22.75 -1.28 11.08
N GLU A 160 22.98 -2.25 10.18
CA GLU A 160 22.50 -2.19 8.79
C GLU A 160 20.98 -1.99 8.72
N TYR A 161 20.23 -2.68 9.58
CA TYR A 161 18.78 -2.56 9.63
C TYR A 161 18.32 -1.15 10.04
N PHE A 162 18.94 -0.52 11.03
CA PHE A 162 18.60 0.85 11.43
C PHE A 162 19.05 1.89 10.41
N ASP A 163 20.20 1.69 9.77
CA ASP A 163 20.69 2.56 8.70
C ASP A 163 19.72 2.57 7.51
N LEU A 164 19.21 1.41 7.10
CA LEU A 164 18.21 1.31 6.02
C LEU A 164 16.89 2.01 6.37
N ILE A 165 16.47 1.92 7.64
CA ILE A 165 15.28 2.64 8.12
C ILE A 165 15.48 4.15 7.99
N ASP A 166 16.61 4.67 8.46
CA ASP A 166 16.87 6.12 8.48
C ASP A 166 17.15 6.67 7.08
N GLN A 167 17.82 5.90 6.23
CA GLN A 167 17.97 6.22 4.81
C GLN A 167 16.60 6.34 4.13
N SER A 168 15.69 5.37 4.32
CA SER A 168 14.38 5.41 3.69
C SER A 168 13.52 6.58 4.15
N LYS A 169 13.59 6.96 5.44
CA LYS A 169 12.92 8.19 5.92
C LYS A 169 13.47 9.42 5.22
N THR A 170 14.79 9.53 5.14
CA THR A 170 15.48 10.65 4.50
C THR A 170 15.11 10.75 3.01
N GLU A 171 15.08 9.63 2.29
CA GLU A 171 14.66 9.58 0.88
C GLU A 171 13.21 10.03 0.68
N ILE A 172 12.30 9.63 1.57
CA ILE A 172 10.89 10.07 1.52
C ILE A 172 10.80 11.58 1.75
N GLU A 173 11.49 12.12 2.75
CA GLU A 173 11.51 13.55 3.05
C GLU A 173 12.06 14.37 1.88
N GLN A 174 13.18 13.93 1.29
CA GLN A 174 13.77 14.55 0.11
C GLN A 174 12.82 14.50 -1.10
N THR A 175 12.13 13.37 -1.30
CA THR A 175 11.15 13.22 -2.38
C THR A 175 9.99 14.19 -2.20
N ILE A 176 9.42 14.27 -0.99
CA ILE A 176 8.33 15.21 -0.68
C ILE A 176 8.76 16.65 -0.95
N GLN A 177 9.96 17.04 -0.51
CA GLN A 177 10.49 18.38 -0.70
C GLN A 177 10.70 18.71 -2.18
N THR A 178 11.25 17.77 -2.94
CA THR A 178 11.52 17.92 -4.38
C THR A 178 10.23 18.07 -5.18
N VAL A 179 9.24 17.20 -4.94
CA VAL A 179 7.94 17.23 -5.60
C VAL A 179 7.18 18.52 -5.25
N SER A 180 7.16 18.90 -3.97
CA SER A 180 6.56 20.16 -3.51
C SER A 180 7.18 21.38 -4.20
N GLY A 181 8.51 21.45 -4.27
CA GLY A 181 9.23 22.51 -4.97
C GLY A 181 8.89 22.59 -6.46
N SER A 182 8.86 21.43 -7.13
CA SER A 182 8.54 21.32 -8.56
C SER A 182 7.10 21.75 -8.86
N MET A 183 6.14 21.33 -8.02
CA MET A 183 4.73 21.70 -8.16
C MET A 183 4.50 23.20 -7.97
N LYS A 184 5.22 23.84 -7.03
CA LYS A 184 5.17 25.29 -6.82
C LYS A 184 5.67 26.06 -8.06
N LEU A 185 6.75 25.60 -8.69
CA LEU A 185 7.26 26.21 -9.93
C LEU A 185 6.25 26.11 -11.06
N LEU A 186 5.64 24.94 -11.26
CA LEU A 186 4.60 24.73 -12.28
C LEU A 186 3.39 25.63 -12.05
N MET A 187 2.91 25.76 -10.82
CA MET A 187 1.80 26.66 -10.49
C MET A 187 2.11 28.12 -10.82
N ASN A 188 3.33 28.58 -10.52
CA ASN A 188 3.76 29.94 -10.87
C ASN A 188 3.80 30.17 -12.38
N GLN A 189 4.26 29.17 -13.15
CA GLN A 189 4.27 29.23 -14.61
C GLN A 189 2.85 29.29 -15.19
N ILE A 190 1.93 28.48 -14.67
CA ILE A 190 0.51 28.49 -15.06
C ILE A 190 -0.11 29.87 -14.80
N GLN A 191 0.14 30.46 -13.63
CA GLN A 191 -0.38 31.79 -13.30
C GLN A 191 0.15 32.87 -14.26
N CYS A 192 1.46 32.89 -14.50
CA CYS A 192 2.07 33.87 -15.41
C CYS A 192 1.50 33.77 -16.84
N LEU A 193 1.24 32.56 -17.32
CA LEU A 193 0.60 32.34 -18.61
C LEU A 193 -0.85 32.85 -18.61
N SER A 194 -1.61 32.59 -17.54
CA SER A 194 -2.98 33.09 -17.40
C SER A 194 -3.03 34.62 -17.41
N ASP A 195 -2.14 35.28 -16.68
CA ASP A 195 -2.05 36.75 -16.64
C ASP A 195 -1.74 37.33 -18.03
N LYS A 196 -0.80 36.71 -18.77
CA LYS A 196 -0.49 37.10 -20.15
C LYS A 196 -1.70 36.91 -21.07
N MET A 197 -2.41 35.78 -20.99
CA MET A 197 -3.60 35.52 -21.80
C MET A 197 -4.71 36.55 -21.54
N ASN A 198 -4.98 36.87 -20.28
CA ASN A 198 -5.96 37.89 -19.88
C ASN A 198 -5.57 39.27 -20.41
N HIS A 199 -4.29 39.63 -20.34
CA HIS A 199 -3.77 40.88 -20.89
C HIS A 199 -4.00 40.97 -22.41
N PHE A 200 -3.71 39.91 -23.17
CA PHE A 200 -3.97 39.87 -24.61
C PHE A 200 -5.46 39.97 -24.97
N GLN A 201 -6.35 39.34 -24.20
CA GLN A 201 -7.80 39.45 -24.43
C GLN A 201 -8.30 40.88 -24.21
N ASN A 202 -7.84 41.55 -23.16
CA ASN A 202 -8.22 42.93 -22.86
C ASN A 202 -7.75 43.92 -23.92
N ILE A 203 -6.58 43.71 -24.53
CA ILE A 203 -6.09 44.53 -25.66
C ILE A 203 -7.00 44.37 -26.88
N ASN A 204 -7.45 43.16 -27.19
CA ASN A 204 -8.29 42.90 -28.37
C ASN A 204 -9.74 43.41 -28.20
N CYS A 205 -10.26 43.54 -26.97
CA CYS A 205 -11.60 44.09 -26.72
C CYS A 205 -11.68 45.63 -26.74
N GLY A 206 -10.56 46.34 -26.59
CA GLY A 206 -10.50 47.82 -26.61
C GLY A 206 -10.38 48.45 -28.00
N SER A 207 -10.37 47.65 -29.07
CA SER A 207 -10.13 48.10 -30.46
C SER A 207 -11.41 48.23 -31.32
N LYS A 208 -12.57 48.58 -30.72
CA LYS A 208 -13.83 48.85 -31.45
C LYS A 208 -14.29 50.28 -31.25
#